data_AF-A0A8T4TBM7-F1
#
_entry.id   AF-A0A8T4TBM7-F1
#
_cell.length_a   1.000
_cell.length_b   1.000
_cell.length_c   1.000
_cell.angle_alpha   90.00
_cell.angle_beta   90.00
_cell.angle_gamma   90.00
#
_symmetry.space_group_name_H-M   'P 1'
#
loop_
_entity.id
_entity.type
_entity.pdbx_description
1 polymer ?
#
loop_
_entity_poly.entity_id
_entity_poly.type
_entity_poly.pdbx_seq_one_letter_code
_entity_poly.pdbx_strand_id
1 'polypeptide(L)'
;MKESVGFAGSEYLVDSSDAGLVRSALSPKLKQGKTVNVFCAFSYFTSNYSGIFLMRELSDLIKQGCTVYLVMWDVNCECHPYFVQILKEKGGTPEKIIDEKMDEIISVFQAFGTPMSKLHLYRASDTMNRFIRKQTPNLFLKFYSAMEMLSLNHLAHKHKASHLIQMPLNMFFAQYFHELYPEELNDKIEAIVCYGYQESIMSTVRNVMPSEMNILKPALLALPPHPYLIYSGVLPEMNMDRDVLIQHILAHNPNQEAIAQTYNVILKRFLKDFELLDNSGKVKVLKFDEFMRQNSDLSLNNQQVSLAYSLHSYLQQVKTSLNRNENPEVMRLTNGQDTVKYAKILGRKRLIDVLKHIDGKKNATQLSKELKIARSNMSSYLNLLKKHDLVSIAENGAIQRKVSAISANFEVGLR
;
A
#
# COMPACT_ATOMS: atom_id res chain seq x y z
N MET A 1 -27.26 -12.94 0.36
CA MET A 1 -26.78 -12.97 -1.05
C MET A 1 -25.74 -11.86 -1.15
N LYS A 2 -24.56 -12.14 -1.72
CA LYS A 2 -23.52 -11.11 -1.91
C LYS A 2 -23.74 -10.40 -3.24
N GLU A 3 -23.55 -9.09 -3.24
CA GLU A 3 -23.63 -8.25 -4.44
C GLU A 3 -22.25 -7.67 -4.73
N SER A 4 -21.88 -7.59 -6.02
CA SER A 4 -20.75 -6.77 -6.46
C SER A 4 -21.19 -5.31 -6.53
N VAL A 5 -20.47 -4.42 -5.85
CA VAL A 5 -20.75 -2.99 -5.81
C VAL A 5 -19.48 -2.21 -6.12
N GLY A 6 -19.58 -1.32 -7.10
CA GLY A 6 -18.55 -0.33 -7.38
C GLY A 6 -18.56 0.78 -6.31
N PHE A 7 -17.43 1.02 -5.67
CA PHE A 7 -17.24 2.10 -4.71
C PHE A 7 -15.84 2.70 -4.89
N ALA A 8 -15.77 4.03 -5.06
CA ALA A 8 -14.51 4.76 -5.18
C ALA A 8 -13.51 4.13 -6.17
N GLY A 9 -14.01 3.73 -7.35
CA GLY A 9 -13.19 3.21 -8.45
C GLY A 9 -12.79 1.74 -8.34
N SER A 10 -13.22 1.04 -7.29
CA SER A 10 -12.98 -0.40 -7.06
C SER A 10 -14.28 -1.18 -6.97
N GLU A 11 -14.22 -2.48 -7.23
CA GLU A 11 -15.33 -3.41 -7.01
C GLU A 11 -15.16 -4.14 -5.68
N TYR A 12 -16.25 -4.20 -4.89
CA TYR A 12 -16.30 -4.90 -3.62
C TYR A 12 -17.49 -5.85 -3.57
N LEU A 13 -17.32 -6.96 -2.86
CA LEU A 13 -18.40 -7.87 -2.50
C LEU A 13 -18.99 -7.43 -1.16
N VAL A 14 -20.29 -7.21 -1.13
CA VAL A 14 -21.00 -6.71 0.05
C VAL A 14 -22.31 -7.47 0.29
N ASP A 15 -22.82 -7.47 1.51
CA ASP A 15 -24.20 -7.92 1.77
C ASP A 15 -25.21 -6.93 1.18
N SER A 16 -26.42 -7.39 0.83
CA SER A 16 -27.46 -6.52 0.24
C SER A 16 -27.78 -5.28 1.09
N SER A 17 -27.74 -5.39 2.43
CA SER A 17 -27.92 -4.24 3.32
C SER A 17 -26.81 -3.20 3.15
N ASP A 18 -25.56 -3.65 3.00
CA ASP A 18 -24.40 -2.80 2.78
C ASP A 18 -24.39 -2.21 1.37
N ALA A 19 -24.85 -2.97 0.37
CA ALA A 19 -25.06 -2.46 -0.98
C ALA A 19 -25.99 -1.25 -0.98
N GLY A 20 -27.08 -1.32 -0.20
CA GLY A 20 -27.97 -0.19 0.04
C GLY A 20 -27.24 1.02 0.64
N LEU A 21 -26.49 0.83 1.72
CA LEU A 21 -25.71 1.88 2.38
C LEU A 21 -24.67 2.53 1.44
N VAL A 22 -23.94 1.72 0.69
CA VAL A 22 -22.92 2.19 -0.26
C VAL A 22 -23.55 3.04 -1.38
N ARG A 23 -24.67 2.59 -1.96
CA ARG A 23 -25.35 3.27 -3.07
C ARG A 23 -26.08 4.53 -2.62
N SER A 24 -26.73 4.51 -1.46
CA SER A 24 -27.61 5.59 -0.99
C SER A 24 -26.92 6.64 -0.11
N ALA A 25 -25.84 6.29 0.59
CA ALA A 25 -25.17 7.19 1.52
C ALA A 25 -23.70 7.45 1.16
N LEU A 26 -22.87 6.40 1.05
CA LEU A 26 -21.42 6.57 0.92
C LEU A 26 -21.01 7.15 -0.45
N SER A 27 -21.52 6.58 -1.55
CA SER A 27 -21.19 7.07 -2.90
C SER A 27 -21.71 8.49 -3.15
N PRO A 28 -22.94 8.86 -2.76
CA PRO A 28 -23.40 10.25 -2.82
C PRO A 28 -22.55 11.20 -1.98
N LYS A 29 -22.11 10.80 -0.77
CA LYS A 29 -21.23 11.61 0.08
C LYS A 29 -19.92 11.96 -0.63
N LEU A 30 -19.26 10.99 -1.26
CA LEU A 30 -18.06 11.23 -2.07
C LEU A 30 -18.34 12.15 -3.27
N LYS A 31 -19.47 11.98 -3.97
CA LYS A 31 -19.87 12.87 -5.08
C LYS A 31 -20.11 14.32 -4.64
N GLN A 32 -20.49 14.54 -3.38
CA GLN A 32 -20.62 15.87 -2.78
C GLN A 32 -19.28 16.46 -2.31
N GLY A 33 -18.16 15.76 -2.53
CA GLY A 33 -16.83 16.18 -2.08
C GLY A 33 -16.60 16.01 -0.57
N LYS A 34 -17.48 15.27 0.12
CA LYS A 34 -17.31 14.94 1.54
C LYS A 34 -16.49 13.66 1.70
N THR A 35 -15.77 13.56 2.82
CA THR A 35 -14.94 12.40 3.14
C THR A 35 -15.75 11.21 3.65
N VAL A 36 -15.35 10.01 3.27
CA VAL A 36 -15.78 8.75 3.90
C VAL A 36 -14.62 8.18 4.69
N ASN A 37 -14.85 7.85 5.97
CA ASN A 37 -13.82 7.24 6.82
C ASN A 37 -13.84 5.72 6.69
N VAL A 38 -12.70 5.16 6.31
CA VAL A 38 -12.54 3.73 6.01
C VAL A 38 -11.54 3.13 6.98
N PHE A 39 -11.89 2.01 7.61
CA PHE A 39 -10.99 1.23 8.43
C PHE A 39 -10.49 0.00 7.69
N CYS A 40 -9.23 -0.36 7.87
CA CYS A 40 -8.67 -1.62 7.39
C CYS A 40 -7.65 -2.15 8.39
N ALA A 41 -7.59 -3.46 8.57
CA ALA A 41 -6.60 -4.09 9.42
C ALA A 41 -6.05 -5.37 8.81
N PHE A 42 -4.76 -5.61 8.99
CA PHE A 42 -4.08 -6.82 8.50
C PHE A 42 -3.07 -7.33 9.53
N SER A 43 -2.82 -8.64 9.50
CA SER A 43 -2.03 -9.34 10.52
C SER A 43 -0.53 -9.02 10.46
N TYR A 44 0.04 -9.03 9.26
CA TYR A 44 1.44 -8.70 9.01
C TYR A 44 1.62 -8.31 7.55
N PHE A 45 2.52 -7.35 7.26
CA PHE A 45 2.83 -6.94 5.90
C PHE A 45 4.19 -7.46 5.46
N THR A 46 4.19 -8.12 4.32
CA THR A 46 5.36 -8.24 3.45
C THR A 46 4.99 -7.60 2.13
N SER A 47 5.97 -7.06 1.39
CA SER A 47 5.78 -6.59 0.01
C SER A 47 5.57 -7.77 -0.96
N ASN A 48 4.57 -8.59 -0.66
CA ASN A 48 4.05 -9.64 -1.51
C ASN A 48 2.91 -9.11 -2.37
N TYR A 49 2.59 -9.85 -3.44
CA TYR A 49 1.61 -9.43 -4.44
C TYR A 49 0.23 -9.10 -3.85
N SER A 50 -0.23 -9.86 -2.84
CA SER A 50 -1.53 -9.67 -2.18
C SER A 50 -1.52 -8.47 -1.23
N GLY A 51 -0.43 -8.26 -0.47
CA GLY A 51 -0.26 -7.10 0.38
C GLY A 51 -0.23 -5.81 -0.44
N ILE A 52 0.56 -5.79 -1.51
CA ILE A 52 0.66 -4.67 -2.45
C ILE A 52 -0.69 -4.40 -3.12
N PHE A 53 -1.45 -5.45 -3.47
CA PHE A 53 -2.81 -5.31 -4.00
C PHE A 53 -3.72 -4.56 -3.02
N LEU A 54 -3.79 -5.00 -1.75
CA LEU A 54 -4.56 -4.31 -0.71
C LEU A 54 -4.13 -2.83 -0.56
N MET A 55 -2.82 -2.56 -0.51
CA MET A 55 -2.33 -1.18 -0.38
C MET A 55 -2.73 -0.31 -1.58
N ARG A 56 -2.82 -0.89 -2.78
CA ARG A 56 -3.37 -0.15 -3.92
C ARG A 56 -4.85 0.14 -3.73
N GLU A 57 -5.66 -0.85 -3.36
CA GLU A 57 -7.09 -0.64 -3.17
C GLU A 57 -7.35 0.49 -2.19
N LEU A 58 -6.61 0.51 -1.08
CA LEU A 58 -6.66 1.61 -0.11
C LEU A 58 -6.16 2.94 -0.70
N SER A 59 -5.10 2.93 -1.51
CA SER A 59 -4.58 4.13 -2.21
C SER A 59 -5.63 4.72 -3.16
N ASP A 60 -6.34 3.89 -3.90
CA ASP A 60 -7.38 4.31 -4.83
C ASP A 60 -8.58 4.90 -4.08
N LEU A 61 -9.00 4.29 -2.95
CA LEU A 61 -10.00 4.89 -2.05
C LEU A 61 -9.60 6.30 -1.59
N ILE A 62 -8.35 6.47 -1.15
CA ILE A 62 -7.85 7.77 -0.68
C ILE A 62 -7.91 8.82 -1.81
N LYS A 63 -7.45 8.45 -3.01
CA LYS A 63 -7.48 9.34 -4.18
C LYS A 63 -8.89 9.74 -4.60
N GLN A 64 -9.89 8.90 -4.31
CA GLN A 64 -11.30 9.17 -4.57
C GLN A 64 -12.01 9.91 -3.43
N GLY A 65 -11.28 10.35 -2.41
CA GLY A 65 -11.81 11.24 -1.38
C GLY A 65 -11.94 10.63 0.01
N CYS A 66 -11.70 9.33 0.17
CA CYS A 66 -11.75 8.67 1.48
C CYS A 66 -10.55 9.03 2.37
N THR A 67 -10.73 8.89 3.68
CA THR A 67 -9.64 8.84 4.67
C THR A 67 -9.53 7.41 5.17
N VAL A 68 -8.32 6.84 5.16
CA VAL A 68 -8.09 5.44 5.55
C VAL A 68 -7.34 5.39 6.88
N TYR A 69 -7.90 4.63 7.82
CA TYR A 69 -7.33 4.26 9.10
C TYR A 69 -6.88 2.81 9.03
N LEU A 70 -5.57 2.61 8.92
CA LEU A 70 -4.93 1.33 8.68
C LEU A 70 -4.25 0.83 9.96
N VAL A 71 -4.64 -0.35 10.44
CA VAL A 71 -4.09 -0.96 11.65
C VAL A 71 -3.25 -2.20 11.29
N MET A 72 -1.96 -2.16 11.60
CA MET A 72 -1.09 -3.33 11.53
C MET A 72 -1.08 -4.08 12.86
N TRP A 73 -1.39 -5.38 12.82
CA TRP A 73 -1.42 -6.24 14.00
C TRP A 73 -0.05 -6.76 14.41
N ASP A 74 0.79 -5.83 14.84
CA ASP A 74 2.12 -6.06 15.40
C ASP A 74 2.14 -7.07 16.55
N VAL A 75 1.12 -7.08 17.42
CA VAL A 75 0.99 -8.07 18.52
C VAL A 75 0.91 -9.53 18.06
N ASN A 76 0.54 -9.80 16.81
CA ASN A 76 0.45 -11.15 16.24
C ASN A 76 1.64 -11.47 15.33
N CYS A 77 2.54 -10.51 15.11
CA CYS A 77 3.70 -10.68 14.23
C CYS A 77 4.71 -11.67 14.82
N GLU A 78 4.96 -11.65 16.13
CA GLU A 78 5.92 -12.55 16.76
C GLU A 78 5.54 -14.04 16.65
N CYS A 79 4.25 -14.34 16.55
CA CYS A 79 3.72 -15.69 16.33
C CYS A 79 3.67 -16.06 14.84
N HIS A 80 3.97 -15.12 13.93
CA HIS A 80 3.88 -15.34 12.49
C HIS A 80 5.15 -16.04 11.99
N PRO A 81 5.08 -17.22 11.33
CA PRO A 81 6.25 -17.99 10.92
C PRO A 81 7.25 -17.18 10.08
N TYR A 82 6.72 -16.36 9.18
CA TYR A 82 7.54 -15.52 8.30
C TYR A 82 8.27 -14.39 9.08
N PHE A 83 7.66 -13.83 10.11
CA PHE A 83 8.31 -12.81 10.94
C PHE A 83 9.44 -13.42 11.76
N VAL A 84 9.22 -14.61 12.33
CA VAL A 84 10.24 -15.39 13.04
C VAL A 84 11.42 -15.71 12.12
N GLN A 85 11.16 -16.04 10.85
CA GLN A 85 12.21 -16.26 9.87
C GLN A 85 13.02 -15.00 9.59
N ILE A 86 12.37 -13.85 9.31
CA ILE A 86 13.08 -12.58 9.10
C ILE A 86 13.93 -12.22 10.32
N LEU A 87 13.39 -12.36 11.53
CA LEU A 87 14.09 -12.02 12.76
C LEU A 87 15.38 -12.87 12.90
N LYS A 88 15.33 -14.14 12.51
CA LYS A 88 16.52 -15.02 12.49
C LYS A 88 17.53 -14.62 11.43
N GLU A 89 17.09 -14.23 10.24
CA GLU A 89 17.96 -13.93 9.09
C GLU A 89 18.61 -12.54 9.18
N LYS A 90 17.84 -11.52 9.55
CA LYS A 90 18.31 -10.12 9.63
C LYS A 90 18.90 -9.75 10.99
N GLY A 91 18.53 -10.48 12.05
CA GLY A 91 18.79 -10.07 13.43
C GLY A 91 18.05 -8.78 13.83
N GLY A 92 18.24 -8.33 15.06
CA GLY A 92 17.58 -7.14 15.63
C GLY A 92 16.49 -7.48 16.64
N THR A 93 15.72 -6.46 17.05
CA THR A 93 14.56 -6.65 17.94
C THR A 93 13.26 -6.71 17.13
N PRO A 94 12.21 -7.38 17.63
CA PRO A 94 10.89 -7.38 16.98
C PRO A 94 10.39 -5.97 16.64
N GLU A 95 10.57 -5.02 17.55
CA GLU A 95 10.15 -3.62 17.37
C GLU A 95 10.84 -2.98 16.18
N LYS A 96 12.15 -3.18 16.02
CA LYS A 96 12.89 -2.64 14.88
C LYS A 96 12.35 -3.17 13.55
N ILE A 97 12.03 -4.47 13.48
CA ILE A 97 11.46 -5.06 12.26
C ILE A 97 10.06 -4.52 12.00
N ILE A 98 9.25 -4.37 13.05
CA ILE A 98 7.91 -3.77 12.97
C ILE A 98 8.01 -2.33 12.43
N ASP A 99 8.94 -1.52 12.93
CA ASP A 99 9.21 -0.15 12.46
C ASP A 99 9.58 -0.15 10.96
N GLU A 100 10.52 -1.00 10.56
CA GLU A 100 10.91 -1.17 9.16
C GLU A 100 9.72 -1.52 8.26
N LYS A 101 8.79 -2.37 8.73
CA LYS A 101 7.58 -2.74 7.98
C LYS A 101 6.57 -1.62 7.89
N MET A 102 6.42 -0.80 8.93
CA MET A 102 5.57 0.37 8.90
C MET A 102 6.09 1.41 7.89
N ASP A 103 7.41 1.63 7.86
CA ASP A 103 8.06 2.48 6.87
C ASP A 103 7.92 1.94 5.44
N GLU A 104 8.01 0.62 5.27
CA GLU A 104 7.79 -0.06 3.99
C GLU A 104 6.37 0.18 3.46
N ILE A 105 5.35 0.07 4.33
CA ILE A 105 3.95 0.37 3.98
C ILE A 105 3.80 1.83 3.51
N ILE A 106 4.36 2.77 4.27
CA ILE A 106 4.34 4.20 3.92
C ILE A 106 4.98 4.42 2.55
N SER A 107 6.14 3.80 2.31
CA SER A 107 6.86 3.90 1.05
C SER A 107 6.03 3.38 -0.13
N VAL A 108 5.31 2.26 0.05
CA VAL A 108 4.41 1.70 -0.98
C VAL A 108 3.25 2.65 -1.28
N PHE A 109 2.62 3.25 -0.27
CA PHE A 109 1.58 4.25 -0.51
C PHE A 109 2.12 5.48 -1.23
N GLN A 110 3.32 5.95 -0.87
CA GLN A 110 3.99 7.06 -1.57
C GLN A 110 4.29 6.68 -3.02
N ALA A 111 4.81 5.48 -3.29
CA ALA A 111 5.03 4.95 -4.65
C ALA A 111 3.76 4.96 -5.51
N PHE A 112 2.59 4.78 -4.90
CA PHE A 112 1.30 4.90 -5.58
C PHE A 112 0.82 6.34 -5.76
N GLY A 113 1.54 7.34 -5.28
CA GLY A 113 1.12 8.75 -5.33
C GLY A 113 -0.06 9.03 -4.40
N THR A 114 -0.10 8.36 -3.24
CA THR A 114 -1.18 8.51 -2.27
C THR A 114 -1.06 9.83 -1.52
N PRO A 115 -2.14 10.61 -1.39
CA PRO A 115 -2.20 11.75 -0.46
C PRO A 115 -2.02 11.30 1.00
N MET A 116 -0.79 11.38 1.51
CA MET A 116 -0.44 10.86 2.85
C MET A 116 -1.20 11.54 3.99
N SER A 117 -1.71 12.75 3.80
CA SER A 117 -2.56 13.45 4.78
C SER A 117 -3.92 12.79 5.03
N LYS A 118 -4.27 11.77 4.23
CA LYS A 118 -5.52 11.00 4.34
C LYS A 118 -5.27 9.52 4.68
N LEU A 119 -4.03 9.16 4.99
CA LEU A 119 -3.64 7.85 5.47
C LEU A 119 -3.18 7.98 6.92
N HIS A 120 -3.85 7.25 7.82
CA HIS A 120 -3.44 7.11 9.20
C HIS A 120 -3.03 5.66 9.43
N LEU A 121 -1.80 5.43 9.89
CA LEU A 121 -1.24 4.10 10.08
C LEU A 121 -0.92 3.89 11.57
N TYR A 122 -1.47 2.82 12.15
CA TYR A 122 -1.35 2.52 13.58
C TYR A 122 -0.86 1.10 13.82
N ARG A 123 -0.24 0.91 14.99
CA ARG A 123 -0.01 -0.41 15.56
C ARG A 123 -1.24 -0.86 16.33
N ALA A 124 -1.53 -2.16 16.26
CA ALA A 124 -2.59 -2.74 17.07
C ALA A 124 -2.21 -2.69 18.55
N SER A 125 -0.95 -2.83 18.92
CA SER A 125 -0.48 -2.71 20.32
C SER A 125 -0.83 -1.34 20.93
N ASP A 126 -0.60 -0.24 20.20
CA ASP A 126 -0.97 1.10 20.64
C ASP A 126 -2.49 1.28 20.75
N THR A 127 -3.21 0.76 19.76
CA THR A 127 -4.68 0.79 19.74
C THR A 127 -5.26 0.01 20.92
N MET A 128 -4.71 -1.19 21.19
CA MET A 128 -5.05 -2.04 22.33
C MET A 128 -4.74 -1.36 23.66
N ASN A 129 -3.56 -0.73 23.78
CA ASN A 129 -3.17 -0.01 24.98
C ASN A 129 -4.15 1.12 25.30
N ARG A 130 -4.55 1.91 24.30
CA ARG A 130 -5.59 2.95 24.46
C ARG A 130 -6.94 2.32 24.80
N PHE A 131 -7.31 1.27 24.11
CA PHE A 131 -8.56 0.54 24.33
C PHE A 131 -8.69 -0.01 25.75
N ILE A 132 -7.61 -0.55 26.32
CA ILE A 132 -7.55 -1.07 27.70
C ILE A 132 -7.50 0.07 28.72
N ARG A 133 -6.68 1.11 28.47
CA ARG A 133 -6.45 2.19 29.45
C ARG A 133 -7.58 3.22 29.49
N LYS A 134 -8.42 3.31 28.46
CA LYS A 134 -9.52 4.29 28.42
C LYS A 134 -10.61 3.89 29.42
N GLN A 135 -10.62 4.58 30.56
CA GLN A 135 -11.51 4.25 31.68
C GLN A 135 -12.95 4.75 31.50
N THR A 136 -13.22 5.67 30.56
CA THR A 136 -14.56 6.26 30.39
C THR A 136 -14.91 6.50 28.91
N PRO A 137 -15.91 5.79 28.35
CA PRO A 137 -16.51 4.56 28.88
C PRO A 137 -15.45 3.44 28.96
N ASN A 138 -15.62 2.45 29.84
CA ASN A 138 -14.74 1.26 29.87
C ASN A 138 -15.04 0.38 28.64
N LEU A 139 -14.44 0.75 27.51
CA LEU A 139 -14.63 0.11 26.21
C LEU A 139 -14.14 -1.35 26.22
N PHE A 140 -13.11 -1.63 27.03
CA PHE A 140 -12.58 -2.97 27.24
C PHE A 140 -13.65 -3.92 27.80
N LEU A 141 -14.34 -3.54 28.88
CA LEU A 141 -15.43 -4.35 29.44
C LEU A 141 -16.57 -4.54 28.43
N LYS A 142 -16.94 -3.50 27.67
CA LYS A 142 -17.97 -3.63 26.61
C LYS A 142 -17.59 -4.68 25.57
N PHE A 143 -16.32 -4.76 25.19
CA PHE A 143 -15.85 -5.81 24.30
C PHE A 143 -15.96 -7.20 24.90
N TYR A 144 -15.53 -7.39 26.15
CA TYR A 144 -15.67 -8.69 26.80
C TYR A 144 -17.13 -9.13 26.91
N SER A 145 -18.04 -8.23 27.28
CA SER A 145 -19.48 -8.54 27.32
C SER A 145 -20.03 -8.90 25.93
N ALA A 146 -19.57 -8.27 24.85
CA ALA A 146 -19.96 -8.69 23.50
C ALA A 146 -19.35 -10.04 23.12
N MET A 147 -18.09 -10.30 23.48
CA MET A 147 -17.43 -11.58 23.22
C MET A 147 -18.12 -12.75 23.93
N GLU A 148 -18.67 -12.53 25.13
CA GLU A 148 -19.48 -13.54 25.85
C GLU A 148 -20.72 -13.96 25.05
N MET A 149 -21.33 -13.03 24.31
CA MET A 149 -22.51 -13.29 23.49
C MET A 149 -22.17 -13.89 22.11
N LEU A 150 -20.89 -13.86 21.70
CA LEU A 150 -20.44 -14.30 20.38
C LEU A 150 -20.16 -15.81 20.34
N SER A 151 -21.10 -16.59 19.82
CA SER A 151 -20.87 -17.99 19.49
C SER A 151 -20.16 -18.14 18.13
N LEU A 152 -18.83 -18.29 18.16
CA LEU A 152 -18.00 -18.50 16.97
C LEU A 152 -17.60 -19.97 16.74
N ASN A 153 -18.16 -20.92 17.53
CA ASN A 153 -17.81 -22.34 17.46
C ASN A 153 -18.00 -22.94 16.05
N HIS A 154 -19.04 -22.51 15.35
CA HIS A 154 -19.33 -22.94 13.98
C HIS A 154 -18.28 -22.44 12.95
N LEU A 155 -17.44 -21.48 13.31
CA LEU A 155 -16.35 -20.95 12.48
C LEU A 155 -14.97 -21.50 12.89
N ALA A 156 -14.86 -22.13 14.06
CA ALA A 156 -13.58 -22.56 14.63
C ALA A 156 -12.81 -23.57 13.76
N HIS A 157 -13.52 -24.40 12.99
CA HIS A 157 -12.90 -25.37 12.09
C HIS A 157 -12.39 -24.76 10.77
N LYS A 158 -12.77 -23.52 10.45
CA LYS A 158 -12.41 -22.83 9.19
C LYS A 158 -11.36 -21.74 9.37
N HIS A 159 -11.08 -21.33 10.60
CA HIS A 159 -10.25 -20.16 10.89
C HIS A 159 -9.26 -20.42 12.02
N LYS A 160 -8.12 -19.72 11.97
CA LYS A 160 -7.16 -19.72 13.08
C LYS A 160 -7.80 -19.11 14.33
N ALA A 161 -7.48 -19.64 15.50
CA ALA A 161 -7.98 -19.11 16.78
C ALA A 161 -7.70 -17.60 16.94
N SER A 162 -6.52 -17.13 16.50
CA SER A 162 -6.19 -15.70 16.49
C SER A 162 -7.15 -14.87 15.64
N HIS A 163 -7.63 -15.37 14.50
CA HIS A 163 -8.61 -14.65 13.67
C HIS A 163 -9.96 -14.51 14.36
N LEU A 164 -10.38 -15.50 15.16
CA LEU A 164 -11.64 -15.45 15.91
C LEU A 164 -11.63 -14.39 17.03
N ILE A 165 -10.45 -13.91 17.44
CA ILE A 165 -10.29 -12.83 18.42
C ILE A 165 -10.01 -11.50 17.70
N GLN A 166 -9.14 -11.54 16.69
CA GLN A 166 -8.69 -10.37 15.93
C GLN A 166 -9.85 -9.68 15.19
N MET A 167 -10.73 -10.45 14.52
CA MET A 167 -11.81 -9.87 13.71
C MET A 167 -12.90 -9.19 14.57
N PRO A 168 -13.34 -9.75 15.71
CA PRO A 168 -14.16 -9.00 16.65
C PRO A 168 -13.49 -7.71 17.15
N LEU A 169 -12.21 -7.77 17.51
CA LEU A 169 -11.47 -6.58 17.95
C LEU A 169 -11.39 -5.51 16.85
N ASN A 170 -11.17 -5.89 15.60
CA ASN A 170 -11.19 -4.97 14.47
C ASN A 170 -12.53 -4.24 14.34
N MET A 171 -13.65 -4.95 14.50
CA MET A 171 -14.98 -4.33 14.48
C MET A 171 -15.15 -3.33 15.62
N PHE A 172 -14.66 -3.67 16.82
CA PHE A 172 -14.68 -2.77 17.97
C PHE A 172 -13.78 -1.54 17.77
N PHE A 173 -12.57 -1.72 17.24
CA PHE A 173 -11.68 -0.60 16.91
C PHE A 173 -12.32 0.32 15.90
N ALA A 174 -12.91 -0.20 14.82
CA ALA A 174 -13.63 0.60 13.85
C ALA A 174 -14.79 1.39 14.48
N GLN A 175 -15.59 0.74 15.32
CA GLN A 175 -16.73 1.37 15.98
C GLN A 175 -16.31 2.52 16.91
N TYR A 176 -15.24 2.32 17.69
CA TYR A 176 -14.81 3.25 18.73
C TYR A 176 -13.58 4.06 18.33
N PHE A 177 -13.20 4.08 17.05
CA PHE A 177 -11.95 4.74 16.63
C PHE A 177 -11.91 6.23 17.00
N HIS A 178 -13.00 6.94 16.73
CA HIS A 178 -13.22 8.35 17.11
C HIS A 178 -13.15 8.58 18.64
N GLU A 179 -13.44 7.56 19.45
CA GLU A 179 -13.26 7.61 20.89
C GLU A 179 -11.81 7.31 21.29
N LEU A 180 -11.13 6.40 20.61
CA LEU A 180 -9.74 6.02 20.92
C LEU A 180 -8.74 7.10 20.49
N TYR A 181 -9.06 7.84 19.43
CA TYR A 181 -8.22 8.88 18.83
C TYR A 181 -9.04 10.16 18.52
N PRO A 182 -9.64 10.82 19.53
CA PRO A 182 -10.44 12.02 19.34
C PRO A 182 -9.64 13.19 18.75
N GLU A 183 -8.31 13.16 18.86
CA GLU A 183 -7.40 14.13 18.27
C GLU A 183 -7.22 13.97 16.75
N GLU A 184 -7.53 12.79 16.20
CA GLU A 184 -7.33 12.48 14.77
C GLU A 184 -8.63 12.34 14.00
N LEU A 185 -9.71 11.94 14.67
CA LEU A 185 -10.97 11.62 14.02
C LEU A 185 -12.17 12.06 14.87
N ASN A 186 -12.89 13.07 14.38
CA ASN A 186 -14.14 13.53 15.00
C ASN A 186 -15.37 12.72 14.56
N ASP A 187 -15.33 12.12 13.38
CA ASP A 187 -16.45 11.39 12.78
C ASP A 187 -16.30 9.87 12.91
N LYS A 188 -17.37 9.10 12.78
CA LYS A 188 -17.29 7.63 12.88
C LYS A 188 -16.66 7.00 11.64
N ILE A 189 -16.13 5.78 11.80
CA ILE A 189 -15.79 4.91 10.66
C ILE A 189 -17.10 4.48 9.98
N GLU A 190 -17.16 4.62 8.66
CA GLU A 190 -18.37 4.36 7.87
C GLU A 190 -18.27 3.08 7.05
N ALA A 191 -17.05 2.62 6.75
CA ALA A 191 -16.80 1.38 6.02
C ALA A 191 -15.55 0.66 6.54
N ILE A 192 -15.55 -0.66 6.41
CA ILE A 192 -14.40 -1.53 6.69
C ILE A 192 -14.01 -2.26 5.41
N VAL A 193 -12.75 -2.13 4.98
CA VAL A 193 -12.19 -2.94 3.91
C VAL A 193 -11.54 -4.18 4.49
N CYS A 194 -11.94 -5.35 4.01
CA CYS A 194 -11.44 -6.63 4.49
C CYS A 194 -11.30 -7.66 3.35
N TYR A 195 -10.56 -8.74 3.60
CA TYR A 195 -10.55 -9.89 2.69
C TYR A 195 -11.82 -10.74 2.87
N GLY A 196 -12.24 -11.47 1.83
CA GLY A 196 -13.46 -12.27 1.87
C GLY A 196 -13.53 -13.27 3.04
N TYR A 197 -12.40 -13.84 3.49
CA TYR A 197 -12.38 -14.74 4.65
C TYR A 197 -12.59 -14.03 6.00
N GLN A 198 -12.28 -12.73 6.09
CA GLN A 198 -12.48 -11.92 7.29
C GLN A 198 -13.94 -11.47 7.37
N GLU A 199 -14.54 -11.19 6.23
CA GLU A 199 -15.91 -10.70 6.10
C GLU A 199 -16.91 -11.63 6.79
N SER A 200 -16.81 -12.95 6.61
CA SER A 200 -17.75 -13.89 7.23
C SER A 200 -17.76 -13.81 8.77
N ILE A 201 -16.58 -13.68 9.39
CA ILE A 201 -16.47 -13.51 10.85
C ILE A 201 -17.00 -12.12 11.24
N MET A 202 -16.59 -11.07 10.52
CA MET A 202 -16.98 -9.69 10.81
C MET A 202 -18.50 -9.48 10.68
N SER A 203 -19.15 -10.10 9.71
CA SER A 203 -20.60 -10.04 9.53
C SER A 203 -21.34 -10.74 10.66
N THR A 204 -20.87 -11.93 11.08
CA THR A 204 -21.39 -12.62 12.28
C THR A 204 -21.26 -11.73 13.52
N VAL A 205 -20.08 -11.13 13.74
CA VAL A 205 -19.85 -10.22 14.86
C VAL A 205 -20.84 -9.04 14.82
N ARG A 206 -20.93 -8.38 13.67
CA ARG A 206 -21.80 -7.21 13.45
C ARG A 206 -23.29 -7.50 13.66
N ASN A 207 -23.73 -8.73 13.40
CA ASN A 207 -25.14 -9.13 13.53
C ASN A 207 -25.51 -9.55 14.94
N VAL A 208 -24.56 -10.06 15.72
CA VAL A 208 -24.77 -10.53 17.09
C VAL A 208 -24.52 -9.46 18.15
N MET A 209 -23.74 -8.41 17.81
CA MET A 209 -23.52 -7.29 18.73
C MET A 209 -24.84 -6.61 19.15
N PRO A 210 -25.05 -6.36 20.46
CA PRO A 210 -26.31 -5.82 20.99
C PRO A 210 -26.69 -4.46 20.38
N SER A 211 -27.97 -4.27 20.06
CA SER A 211 -28.52 -2.99 19.59
C SER A 211 -28.35 -1.87 20.62
N GLU A 212 -28.31 -2.20 21.91
CA GLU A 212 -28.10 -1.30 23.05
C GLU A 212 -26.73 -0.60 23.02
N MET A 213 -25.76 -1.13 22.26
CA MET A 213 -24.47 -0.49 22.06
C MET A 213 -24.52 0.69 21.06
N ASN A 214 -25.71 1.05 20.54
CA ASN A 214 -25.94 2.18 19.64
C ASN A 214 -24.93 2.24 18.47
N ILE A 215 -24.69 1.06 17.90
CA ILE A 215 -23.60 0.77 16.98
C ILE A 215 -23.93 1.35 15.61
N LEU A 216 -23.07 2.25 15.12
CA LEU A 216 -23.12 2.60 13.71
C LEU A 216 -22.52 1.39 12.99
N LYS A 217 -23.31 0.67 12.19
CA LYS A 217 -22.81 -0.52 11.49
C LYS A 217 -22.04 -0.07 10.24
N PRO A 218 -20.69 -0.10 10.23
CA PRO A 218 -19.96 0.23 9.02
C PRO A 218 -20.30 -0.77 7.91
N ALA A 219 -20.32 -0.29 6.67
CA ALA A 219 -20.42 -1.18 5.51
C ALA A 219 -19.19 -2.10 5.45
N LEU A 220 -19.40 -3.40 5.28
CA LEU A 220 -18.30 -4.33 5.05
C LEU A 220 -18.02 -4.39 3.55
N LEU A 221 -16.88 -3.85 3.14
CA LEU A 221 -16.38 -3.82 1.78
C LEU A 221 -15.37 -4.96 1.60
N ALA A 222 -15.83 -6.16 1.25
CA ALA A 222 -14.93 -7.27 1.03
C ALA A 222 -14.29 -7.21 -0.34
N LEU A 223 -12.98 -7.39 -0.39
CA LEU A 223 -12.27 -7.55 -1.66
C LEU A 223 -12.77 -8.82 -2.39
N PRO A 224 -12.85 -8.80 -3.73
CA PRO A 224 -13.14 -9.99 -4.50
C PRO A 224 -12.14 -11.12 -4.14
N PRO A 225 -12.59 -12.38 -4.12
CA PRO A 225 -11.72 -13.49 -3.75
C PRO A 225 -10.59 -13.63 -4.76
N HIS A 226 -9.36 -13.75 -4.26
CA HIS A 226 -8.18 -14.14 -5.02
C HIS A 226 -7.43 -15.25 -4.27
N PRO A 227 -6.75 -16.15 -4.98
CA PRO A 227 -6.04 -17.26 -4.35
C PRO A 227 -4.81 -16.75 -3.58
N TYR A 228 -4.50 -17.44 -2.48
CA TYR A 228 -3.24 -17.30 -1.75
C TYR A 228 -2.21 -18.28 -2.33
N LEU A 229 -1.29 -17.77 -3.14
CA LEU A 229 -0.27 -18.55 -3.85
C LEU A 229 0.90 -18.91 -2.91
N ILE A 230 0.59 -19.51 -1.76
CA ILE A 230 1.57 -19.81 -0.70
C ILE A 230 2.29 -21.11 -1.01
N TYR A 231 3.63 -21.08 -1.06
CA TYR A 231 4.47 -22.27 -1.10
C TYR A 231 5.54 -22.16 -0.01
N SER A 232 5.73 -23.24 0.76
CA SER A 232 6.66 -23.28 1.90
C SER A 232 6.49 -22.10 2.88
N GLY A 233 5.25 -21.65 3.09
CA GLY A 233 4.93 -20.56 4.02
C GLY A 233 5.21 -19.14 3.50
N VAL A 234 5.62 -19.00 2.23
CA VAL A 234 5.98 -17.72 1.61
C VAL A 234 4.99 -17.39 0.48
N LEU A 235 4.72 -16.10 0.25
CA LEU A 235 3.96 -15.59 -0.90
C LEU A 235 4.92 -15.02 -1.95
N PRO A 236 4.53 -14.94 -3.24
CA PRO A 236 5.26 -14.19 -4.26
C PRO A 236 5.59 -12.76 -3.81
N GLU A 237 6.88 -12.47 -3.66
CA GLU A 237 7.41 -11.24 -3.07
C GLU A 237 8.21 -10.38 -4.04
N MET A 238 8.19 -9.07 -3.78
CA MET A 238 8.79 -8.06 -4.64
C MET A 238 10.30 -8.23 -4.90
N ASN A 239 10.98 -8.91 -3.97
CA ASN A 239 12.42 -9.17 -4.07
C ASN A 239 12.76 -10.55 -4.65
N MET A 240 11.77 -11.37 -4.97
CA MET A 240 12.02 -12.66 -5.63
C MET A 240 12.39 -12.44 -7.09
N ASP A 241 13.49 -13.07 -7.52
CA ASP A 241 13.85 -13.15 -8.92
C ASP A 241 12.79 -13.94 -9.70
N ARG A 242 12.68 -13.65 -10.99
CA ARG A 242 11.69 -14.31 -11.87
C ARG A 242 11.79 -15.84 -11.83
N ASP A 243 12.99 -16.39 -11.85
CA ASP A 243 13.19 -17.85 -11.86
C ASP A 243 12.74 -18.49 -10.54
N VAL A 244 12.96 -17.80 -9.42
CA VAL A 244 12.46 -18.21 -8.10
C VAL A 244 10.94 -18.17 -8.07
N LEU A 245 10.32 -17.12 -8.64
CA LEU A 245 8.86 -17.03 -8.76
C LEU A 245 8.28 -18.15 -9.64
N ILE A 246 8.95 -18.52 -10.72
CA ILE A 246 8.51 -19.65 -11.56
C ILE A 246 8.49 -20.93 -10.73
N GLN A 247 9.58 -21.25 -10.03
CA GLN A 247 9.63 -22.44 -9.19
C GLN A 247 8.58 -22.39 -8.07
N HIS A 248 8.38 -21.23 -7.47
CA HIS A 248 7.36 -21.01 -6.44
C HIS A 248 5.96 -21.31 -6.94
N ILE A 249 5.58 -20.76 -8.09
CA ILE A 249 4.24 -20.94 -8.67
C ILE A 249 4.04 -22.39 -9.15
N LEU A 250 5.04 -22.99 -9.79
CA LEU A 250 4.98 -24.39 -10.21
C LEU A 250 4.84 -25.33 -9.01
N ALA A 251 5.55 -25.06 -7.92
CA ALA A 251 5.49 -25.87 -6.71
C ALA A 251 4.20 -25.66 -5.89
N HIS A 252 3.63 -24.46 -5.91
CA HIS A 252 2.28 -24.21 -5.39
C HIS A 252 1.21 -24.95 -6.23
N ASN A 253 1.43 -25.09 -7.53
CA ASN A 253 0.57 -25.76 -8.49
C ASN A 253 -0.89 -25.23 -8.52
N PRO A 254 -1.10 -23.92 -8.78
CA PRO A 254 -2.45 -23.37 -8.86
C PRO A 254 -3.21 -23.94 -10.06
N ASN A 255 -4.51 -24.18 -9.88
CA ASN A 255 -5.40 -24.62 -10.96
C ASN A 255 -5.80 -23.45 -11.88
N GLN A 256 -6.48 -23.75 -13.01
CA GLN A 256 -6.89 -22.76 -14.00
C GLN A 256 -7.79 -21.66 -13.40
N GLU A 257 -8.67 -22.02 -12.46
CA GLU A 257 -9.56 -21.07 -11.80
C GLU A 257 -8.77 -20.04 -10.96
N ALA A 258 -7.83 -20.51 -10.13
CA ALA A 258 -6.95 -19.65 -9.33
C ALA A 258 -6.09 -18.74 -10.22
N ILE A 259 -5.57 -19.26 -11.32
CA ILE A 259 -4.81 -18.47 -12.30
C ILE A 259 -5.71 -17.35 -12.87
N ALA A 260 -6.90 -17.70 -13.36
CA ALA A 260 -7.84 -16.74 -13.92
C ALA A 260 -8.29 -15.69 -12.89
N GLN A 261 -8.54 -16.08 -11.64
CA GLN A 261 -8.87 -15.14 -10.55
C GLN A 261 -7.73 -14.15 -10.29
N THR A 262 -6.48 -14.62 -10.24
CA THR A 262 -5.31 -13.75 -10.05
C THR A 262 -5.19 -12.72 -11.17
N TYR A 263 -5.42 -13.13 -12.42
CA TYR A 263 -5.42 -12.21 -13.56
C TYR A 263 -6.55 -11.20 -13.48
N ASN A 264 -7.79 -11.63 -13.25
CA ASN A 264 -8.96 -10.77 -13.32
C ASN A 264 -9.05 -9.80 -12.14
N VAL A 265 -8.73 -10.26 -10.92
CA VAL A 265 -8.89 -9.45 -9.69
C VAL A 265 -7.68 -8.56 -9.46
N ILE A 266 -6.48 -9.11 -9.67
CA ILE A 266 -5.24 -8.40 -9.40
C ILE A 266 -4.69 -7.87 -10.73
N LEU A 267 -4.05 -8.71 -11.53
CA LEU A 267 -3.11 -8.26 -12.56
C LEU A 267 -3.70 -7.35 -13.64
N LYS A 268 -4.96 -7.58 -14.08
CA LYS A 268 -5.67 -6.77 -15.09
C LYS A 268 -5.70 -5.28 -14.75
N ARG A 269 -5.84 -4.95 -13.48
CA ARG A 269 -5.95 -3.55 -13.02
C ARG A 269 -4.61 -2.83 -13.03
N PHE A 270 -3.50 -3.57 -13.00
CA PHE A 270 -2.15 -3.02 -12.81
C PHE A 270 -1.31 -3.07 -14.07
N LEU A 271 -1.42 -4.15 -14.82
CA LEU A 271 -0.63 -4.38 -16.01
C LEU A 271 -1.41 -3.93 -17.24
N LYS A 272 -0.75 -3.10 -18.07
CA LYS A 272 -1.28 -2.69 -19.39
C LYS A 272 -0.95 -3.70 -20.48
N ASP A 273 0.09 -4.49 -20.24
CA ASP A 273 0.76 -5.36 -21.18
C ASP A 273 1.14 -6.64 -20.43
N PHE A 274 0.92 -7.79 -21.08
CA PHE A 274 1.11 -9.11 -20.51
C PHE A 274 2.07 -9.92 -21.38
N GLU A 275 3.02 -10.57 -20.73
CA GLU A 275 4.02 -11.41 -21.39
C GLU A 275 3.50 -12.84 -21.49
N LEU A 276 3.30 -13.32 -22.71
CA LEU A 276 2.95 -14.71 -23.01
C LEU A 276 4.19 -15.42 -23.55
N LEU A 277 4.57 -16.54 -22.92
CA LEU A 277 5.58 -17.42 -23.48
C LEU A 277 4.90 -18.39 -24.46
N ASP A 278 5.20 -18.28 -25.75
CA ASP A 278 4.67 -19.22 -26.73
C ASP A 278 5.40 -20.58 -26.68
N ASN A 279 4.83 -21.58 -27.36
CA ASN A 279 5.40 -22.93 -27.40
C ASN A 279 6.81 -23.01 -28.03
N SER A 280 7.28 -21.94 -28.67
CA SER A 280 8.65 -21.83 -29.21
C SER A 280 9.64 -21.17 -28.24
N GLY A 281 9.19 -20.81 -27.03
CA GLY A 281 9.99 -20.11 -26.04
C GLY A 281 10.16 -18.62 -26.33
N LYS A 282 9.40 -18.05 -27.28
CA LYS A 282 9.43 -16.61 -27.57
C LYS A 282 8.39 -15.90 -26.72
N VAL A 283 8.80 -14.75 -26.17
CA VAL A 283 7.91 -13.87 -25.40
C VAL A 283 7.14 -12.97 -26.37
N LYS A 284 5.81 -12.98 -26.26
CA LYS A 284 4.91 -12.04 -26.93
C LYS A 284 4.29 -11.11 -25.90
N VAL A 285 4.18 -9.83 -26.22
CA VAL A 285 3.52 -8.85 -25.38
C VAL A 285 2.11 -8.59 -25.93
N LEU A 286 1.10 -8.85 -25.12
CA LEU A 286 -0.31 -8.83 -25.51
C LEU A 286 -1.13 -7.94 -24.58
N LYS A 287 -2.27 -7.45 -25.08
CA LYS A 287 -3.31 -6.82 -24.25
C LYS A 287 -4.14 -7.89 -23.53
N PHE A 288 -4.75 -7.51 -22.41
CA PHE A 288 -5.40 -8.46 -21.48
C PHE A 288 -6.36 -9.45 -22.17
N ASP A 289 -7.29 -8.99 -23.00
CA ASP A 289 -8.31 -9.88 -23.59
C ASP A 289 -7.72 -10.86 -24.62
N GLU A 290 -6.67 -10.45 -25.34
CA GLU A 290 -5.95 -11.32 -26.25
C GLU A 290 -5.04 -12.29 -25.49
N PHE A 291 -4.36 -11.80 -24.46
CA PHE A 291 -3.54 -12.58 -23.56
C PHE A 291 -4.36 -13.71 -22.93
N MET A 292 -5.51 -13.40 -22.32
CA MET A 292 -6.32 -14.39 -21.62
C MET A 292 -6.81 -15.50 -22.55
N ARG A 293 -7.18 -15.16 -23.78
CA ARG A 293 -7.61 -16.12 -24.81
C ARG A 293 -6.48 -17.05 -25.23
N GLN A 294 -5.29 -16.51 -25.50
CA GLN A 294 -4.16 -17.35 -25.90
C GLN A 294 -3.61 -18.15 -24.72
N ASN A 295 -3.61 -17.58 -23.51
CA ASN A 295 -3.15 -18.26 -22.29
C ASN A 295 -4.07 -19.43 -21.95
N SER A 296 -5.40 -19.33 -22.15
CA SER A 296 -6.32 -20.46 -21.89
C SER A 296 -6.06 -21.68 -22.77
N ASP A 297 -5.48 -21.48 -23.95
CA ASP A 297 -5.14 -22.56 -24.90
C ASP A 297 -3.80 -23.25 -24.57
N LEU A 298 -3.02 -22.70 -23.64
CA LEU A 298 -1.75 -23.29 -23.21
C LEU A 298 -1.95 -24.45 -22.23
N SER A 299 -0.95 -25.31 -22.13
CA SER A 299 -0.89 -26.30 -21.04
C SER A 299 -0.92 -25.62 -19.68
N LEU A 300 -1.48 -26.28 -18.66
CA LEU A 300 -1.54 -25.71 -17.31
C LEU A 300 -0.16 -25.28 -16.80
N ASN A 301 0.90 -26.06 -17.09
CA ASN A 301 2.26 -25.70 -16.72
C ASN A 301 2.70 -24.37 -17.37
N ASN A 302 2.43 -24.18 -18.67
CA ASN A 302 2.74 -22.92 -19.36
C ASN A 302 1.87 -21.75 -18.86
N GLN A 303 0.63 -21.99 -18.44
CA GLN A 303 -0.21 -20.98 -17.78
C GLN A 303 0.38 -20.54 -16.43
N GLN A 304 0.89 -21.49 -15.64
CA GLN A 304 1.56 -21.25 -14.37
C GLN A 304 2.86 -20.46 -14.55
N VAL A 305 3.66 -20.79 -15.57
CA VAL A 305 4.85 -20.02 -15.93
C VAL A 305 4.46 -18.60 -16.34
N SER A 306 3.46 -18.42 -17.21
CA SER A 306 2.99 -17.09 -17.62
C SER A 306 2.47 -16.26 -16.43
N LEU A 307 1.82 -16.90 -15.46
CA LEU A 307 1.43 -16.26 -14.20
C LEU A 307 2.63 -15.73 -13.42
N ALA A 308 3.71 -16.51 -13.30
CA ALA A 308 4.93 -16.08 -12.62
C ALA A 308 5.58 -14.87 -13.32
N TYR A 309 5.62 -14.84 -14.65
CA TYR A 309 6.12 -13.70 -15.43
C TYR A 309 5.29 -12.43 -15.16
N SER A 310 3.97 -12.56 -15.15
CA SER A 310 3.07 -11.43 -14.90
C SER A 310 3.16 -10.93 -13.45
N LEU A 311 3.22 -11.83 -12.46
CA LEU A 311 3.45 -11.47 -11.07
C LEU A 311 4.79 -10.76 -10.87
N HIS A 312 5.86 -11.28 -11.47
CA HIS A 312 7.18 -10.64 -11.45
C HIS A 312 7.11 -9.23 -12.03
N SER A 313 6.50 -9.07 -13.21
CA SER A 313 6.34 -7.75 -13.86
C SER A 313 5.55 -6.77 -12.99
N TYR A 314 4.45 -7.22 -12.39
CA TYR A 314 3.65 -6.43 -11.45
C TYR A 314 4.48 -5.96 -10.25
N LEU A 315 5.19 -6.88 -9.61
CA LEU A 315 6.03 -6.61 -8.45
C LEU A 315 7.21 -5.67 -8.78
N GLN A 316 7.88 -5.87 -9.90
CA GLN A 316 8.99 -5.02 -10.33
C GLN A 316 8.55 -3.60 -10.72
N GLN A 317 7.33 -3.42 -11.24
CA GLN A 317 6.79 -2.08 -11.47
C GLN A 317 6.62 -1.30 -10.16
N VAL A 318 6.18 -1.96 -9.09
CA VAL A 318 6.08 -1.34 -7.76
C VAL A 318 7.47 -1.06 -7.19
N LYS A 319 8.40 -2.01 -7.27
CA LYS A 319 9.80 -1.82 -6.84
C LYS A 319 10.47 -0.65 -7.54
N THR A 320 10.29 -0.55 -8.85
CA THR A 320 10.83 0.57 -9.64
C THR A 320 10.20 1.90 -9.22
N SER A 321 8.91 1.91 -8.87
CA SER A 321 8.23 3.12 -8.40
C SER A 321 8.71 3.55 -7.01
N LEU A 322 9.05 2.60 -6.13
CA LEU A 322 9.70 2.87 -4.84
C LEU A 322 11.07 3.52 -5.05
N ASN A 323 11.90 2.99 -5.94
CA ASN A 323 13.22 3.55 -6.23
C ASN A 323 13.14 4.92 -6.94
N ARG A 324 12.09 5.17 -7.73
CA ARG A 324 11.83 6.49 -8.35
C ARG A 324 11.31 7.52 -7.34
N ASN A 325 10.67 7.05 -6.28
CA ASN A 325 10.23 7.83 -5.12
C ASN A 325 11.22 7.75 -3.95
N GLU A 326 12.49 7.39 -4.22
CA GLU A 326 13.58 7.90 -3.38
C GLU A 326 13.40 9.42 -3.36
N ASN A 327 12.81 9.90 -2.26
CA ASN A 327 12.60 11.32 -2.04
C ASN A 327 13.90 12.01 -2.40
N PRO A 328 13.88 13.08 -3.23
CA PRO A 328 15.10 13.80 -3.51
C PRO A 328 15.70 14.21 -2.15
N GLU A 329 16.90 13.72 -1.83
CA GLU A 329 17.45 13.78 -0.48
C GLU A 329 17.32 15.19 0.09
N VAL A 330 16.89 15.30 1.35
CA VAL A 330 17.09 16.54 2.09
C VAL A 330 18.58 16.61 2.40
N MET A 331 19.32 17.31 1.56
CA MET A 331 20.76 17.48 1.75
C MET A 331 20.99 18.25 3.05
N ARG A 332 21.62 17.58 4.03
CA ARG A 332 21.97 18.18 5.32
C ARG A 332 23.40 18.71 5.26
N LEU A 333 23.55 20.02 5.34
CA LEU A 333 24.85 20.69 5.44
C LEU A 333 25.24 20.73 6.92
N THR A 334 26.09 19.78 7.33
CA THR A 334 26.47 19.56 8.73
C THR A 334 27.81 20.19 9.10
N ASN A 335 28.60 20.66 8.13
CA ASN A 335 29.88 21.32 8.36
C ASN A 335 29.98 22.67 7.61
N GLY A 336 30.82 23.59 8.10
CA GLY A 336 30.92 24.95 7.58
C GLY A 336 31.48 25.05 6.15
N GLN A 337 32.33 24.10 5.75
CA GLN A 337 32.90 24.06 4.39
C GLN A 337 31.83 23.75 3.34
N ASP A 338 30.95 22.80 3.62
CA ASP A 338 29.83 22.46 2.76
C ASP A 338 28.81 23.61 2.71
N THR A 339 28.53 24.27 3.84
CA THR A 339 27.68 25.47 3.85
C THR A 339 28.20 26.57 2.93
N VAL A 340 29.49 26.91 2.99
CA VAL A 340 30.11 27.91 2.10
C VAL A 340 30.08 27.45 0.63
N LYS A 341 30.34 26.17 0.38
CA LYS A 341 30.34 25.56 -0.95
C LYS A 341 28.95 25.66 -1.61
N TYR A 342 27.88 25.33 -0.90
CA TYR A 342 26.51 25.40 -1.42
C TYR A 342 25.95 26.82 -1.40
N ALA A 343 26.32 27.69 -0.45
CA ALA A 343 25.93 29.11 -0.46
C ALA A 343 26.38 29.83 -1.73
N LYS A 344 27.57 29.52 -2.27
CA LYS A 344 28.05 30.06 -3.56
C LYS A 344 27.18 29.67 -4.77
N ILE A 345 26.45 28.56 -4.67
CA ILE A 345 25.54 28.05 -5.72
C ILE A 345 24.15 28.64 -5.51
N LEU A 346 23.64 28.57 -4.29
CA LEU A 346 22.30 29.05 -3.93
C LEU A 346 22.18 30.57 -3.99
N GLY A 347 23.28 31.30 -3.76
CA GLY A 347 23.35 32.75 -3.94
C GLY A 347 23.28 33.20 -5.40
N ARG A 348 23.38 32.28 -6.38
CA ARG A 348 23.26 32.59 -7.81
C ARG A 348 21.83 32.38 -8.28
N LYS A 349 21.07 33.48 -8.39
CA LYS A 349 19.67 33.50 -8.88
C LYS A 349 19.43 32.64 -10.12
N ARG A 350 20.33 32.70 -11.11
CA ARG A 350 20.22 31.92 -12.36
C ARG A 350 20.30 30.40 -12.15
N LEU A 351 21.10 29.91 -11.21
CA LEU A 351 21.18 28.47 -10.90
C LEU A 351 19.95 27.99 -10.14
N ILE A 352 19.43 28.82 -9.24
CA ILE A 352 18.15 28.56 -8.56
C ILE A 352 17.00 28.51 -9.57
N ASP A 353 16.96 29.44 -10.52
CA ASP A 353 15.94 29.46 -11.57
C ASP A 353 16.01 28.19 -12.41
N VAL A 354 17.22 27.73 -12.78
CA VAL A 354 17.41 26.43 -13.46
C VAL A 354 16.88 25.29 -12.60
N LEU A 355 17.30 25.18 -11.34
CA LEU A 355 16.84 24.12 -10.42
C LEU A 355 15.31 24.08 -10.30
N LYS A 356 14.65 25.24 -10.16
CA LYS A 356 13.19 25.35 -10.03
C LYS A 356 12.42 24.82 -11.24
N HIS A 357 13.02 24.81 -12.43
CA HIS A 357 12.36 24.39 -13.68
C HIS A 357 12.66 22.94 -14.08
N ILE A 358 13.52 22.24 -13.33
CA ILE A 358 13.81 20.82 -13.55
C ILE A 358 12.66 19.98 -12.96
N ASP A 359 11.94 19.24 -13.79
CA ASP A 359 10.77 18.45 -13.39
C ASP A 359 10.94 16.94 -13.69
N GLY A 360 12.16 16.52 -14.03
CA GLY A 360 12.47 15.15 -14.42
C GLY A 360 12.09 14.78 -15.85
N LYS A 361 11.47 15.70 -16.62
CA LYS A 361 10.98 15.44 -17.99
C LYS A 361 11.75 16.20 -19.06
N LYS A 362 12.37 17.32 -18.70
CA LYS A 362 13.03 18.24 -19.65
C LYS A 362 14.52 17.95 -19.80
N ASN A 363 15.04 18.10 -21.01
CA ASN A 363 16.47 18.09 -21.31
C ASN A 363 17.07 19.51 -21.35
N ALA A 364 18.40 19.62 -21.47
CA ALA A 364 19.11 20.90 -21.45
C ALA A 364 18.63 21.89 -22.55
N THR A 365 18.24 21.38 -23.71
CA THR A 365 17.77 22.22 -24.83
C THR A 365 16.39 22.81 -24.53
N GLN A 366 15.50 22.03 -23.93
CA GLN A 366 14.16 22.48 -23.53
C GLN A 366 14.25 23.54 -22.43
N LEU A 367 15.06 23.29 -21.40
CA LEU A 367 15.29 24.26 -20.31
C LEU A 367 15.92 25.57 -20.82
N SER A 368 16.87 25.47 -21.76
CA SER A 368 17.51 26.65 -22.38
C SER A 368 16.50 27.54 -23.10
N LYS A 369 15.55 26.95 -23.84
CA LYS A 369 14.48 27.68 -24.54
C LYS A 369 13.52 28.34 -23.55
N GLU A 370 13.08 27.60 -22.54
CA GLU A 370 12.11 28.06 -21.55
C GLU A 370 12.64 29.22 -20.71
N LEU A 371 13.88 29.10 -20.22
CA LEU A 371 14.51 30.11 -19.37
C LEU A 371 15.17 31.25 -20.15
N LYS A 372 15.13 31.19 -21.49
CA LYS A 372 15.81 32.14 -22.40
C LYS A 372 17.30 32.29 -22.06
N ILE A 373 17.98 31.17 -21.83
CA ILE A 373 19.42 31.10 -21.53
C ILE A 373 20.12 30.46 -22.72
N ALA A 374 21.26 31.00 -23.16
CA ALA A 374 22.07 30.39 -24.22
C ALA A 374 22.42 28.93 -23.89
N ARG A 375 22.37 28.02 -24.88
CA ARG A 375 22.59 26.58 -24.65
C ARG A 375 23.94 26.27 -24.00
N SER A 376 25.00 26.99 -24.39
CA SER A 376 26.33 26.88 -23.76
C SER A 376 26.29 27.16 -22.26
N ASN A 377 25.63 28.25 -21.86
CA ASN A 377 25.47 28.64 -20.46
C ASN A 377 24.59 27.66 -19.68
N MET A 378 23.53 27.13 -20.30
CA MET A 378 22.69 26.08 -19.70
C MET A 378 23.51 24.82 -19.40
N SER A 379 24.32 24.36 -20.36
CA SER A 379 25.21 23.21 -20.15
C SER A 379 26.23 23.46 -19.04
N SER A 380 26.80 24.66 -18.96
CA SER A 380 27.71 25.04 -17.86
C SER A 380 27.00 25.04 -16.49
N TYR A 381 25.77 25.55 -16.42
CA TYR A 381 24.98 25.52 -15.20
C TYR A 381 24.63 24.10 -14.75
N LEU A 382 24.21 23.25 -15.68
CA LEU A 382 23.89 21.86 -15.38
C LEU A 382 25.12 21.05 -14.95
N ASN A 383 26.27 21.27 -15.58
CA ASN A 383 27.53 20.65 -15.17
C ASN A 383 27.94 21.08 -13.75
N LEU A 384 27.74 22.36 -13.42
CA LEU A 384 27.99 22.85 -12.07
C LEU A 384 27.03 22.23 -11.06
N LEU A 385 25.72 22.19 -11.34
CA LEU A 385 24.74 21.56 -10.46
C LEU A 385 24.99 20.05 -10.28
N LYS A 386 25.40 19.36 -11.35
CA LYS A 386 25.75 17.93 -11.34
C LYS A 386 27.01 17.66 -10.52
N LYS A 387 28.04 18.50 -10.67
CA LYS A 387 29.29 18.41 -9.88
C LYS A 387 29.03 18.51 -8.37
N HIS A 388 27.96 19.20 -7.98
CA HIS A 388 27.53 19.39 -6.61
C HIS A 388 26.38 18.47 -6.20
N ASP A 389 26.13 17.41 -6.97
CA ASP A 389 25.12 16.38 -6.73
C ASP A 389 23.69 16.89 -6.51
N LEU A 390 23.37 18.07 -7.03
CA LEU A 390 22.02 18.65 -6.94
C LEU A 390 21.09 18.13 -8.04
N VAL A 391 21.67 17.64 -9.14
CA VAL A 391 20.94 17.11 -10.29
C VAL A 391 21.66 15.91 -10.89
N SER A 392 20.89 15.02 -11.52
CA SER A 392 21.38 13.94 -12.37
C SER A 392 20.85 14.13 -13.81
N ILE A 393 21.52 13.46 -14.76
CA ILE A 393 21.09 13.42 -16.15
C ILE A 393 20.87 11.94 -16.48
N ALA A 394 19.63 11.58 -16.80
CA ALA A 394 19.24 10.23 -17.18
C ALA A 394 19.79 9.86 -18.57
N GLU A 395 19.79 8.57 -18.90
CA GLU A 395 20.30 8.06 -20.19
C GLU A 395 19.58 8.68 -21.40
N ASN A 396 18.30 9.01 -21.25
CA ASN A 396 17.50 9.71 -22.27
C ASN A 396 17.75 11.23 -22.33
N GLY A 397 18.70 11.75 -21.55
CA GLY A 397 19.05 13.17 -21.49
C GLY A 397 18.10 14.03 -20.63
N ALA A 398 17.10 13.44 -19.99
CA ALA A 398 16.24 14.15 -19.06
C ALA A 398 17.00 14.51 -17.79
N ILE A 399 16.76 15.70 -17.27
CA ILE A 399 17.44 16.22 -16.08
C ILE A 399 16.53 16.02 -14.89
N GLN A 400 17.06 15.41 -13.84
CA GLN A 400 16.33 15.11 -12.61
C GLN A 400 16.97 15.85 -11.44
N ARG A 401 16.15 16.38 -10.52
CA ARG A 401 16.67 16.91 -9.25
C ARG A 401 17.00 15.74 -8.35
N LYS A 402 18.12 15.83 -7.66
CA LYS A 402 18.52 14.87 -6.61
C LYS A 402 18.11 15.32 -5.21
N VAL A 403 17.85 16.61 -5.01
CA VAL A 403 17.51 17.19 -3.70
C VAL A 403 16.17 17.93 -3.73
N SER A 404 15.40 17.80 -2.65
CA SER A 404 14.05 18.42 -2.52
C SER A 404 14.10 19.65 -1.60
N ALA A 405 15.00 19.60 -0.62
CA ALA A 405 15.31 20.69 0.28
C ALA A 405 16.79 20.62 0.70
N ILE A 406 17.33 21.76 1.15
CA ILE A 406 18.65 21.84 1.77
C ILE A 406 18.42 22.29 3.20
N SER A 407 18.80 21.46 4.16
CA SER A 407 18.79 21.79 5.58
C SER A 407 20.21 22.16 5.99
N ALA A 408 20.42 23.37 6.51
CA ALA A 408 21.72 23.83 6.96
C ALA A 408 21.65 24.12 8.46
N ASN A 409 22.65 23.63 9.21
CA ASN A 409 22.81 24.05 10.60
C ASN A 409 23.45 25.45 10.62
N PHE A 410 22.66 26.46 10.98
CA PHE A 410 23.09 27.86 11.04
C PHE A 410 24.10 28.14 12.16
N GLU A 411 24.28 27.24 13.13
CA GLU A 411 25.28 27.38 14.20
C GLU A 411 26.71 27.05 13.74
N VAL A 412 26.89 26.42 12.57
CA VAL A 412 28.20 26.02 12.06
C VAL A 412 28.91 27.18 11.32
N GLY A 413 28.38 28.40 11.42
CA GLY A 413 28.77 29.57 10.64
C GLY A 413 29.48 30.70 11.38
N LEU A 414 30.04 30.48 12.58
CA LEU A 414 30.87 31.48 13.27
C LEU A 414 32.15 30.86 13.85
N ARG A 415 33.17 30.72 13.00
CA ARG A 415 34.58 30.93 13.36
C ARG A 415 35.34 31.55 12.20
#